data_AF-A0A3B1CCG2-F1
#
_entry.id   AF-A0A3B1CCG2-F1
#
_cell.length_a   1.000
_cell.length_b   1.000
_cell.length_c   1.000
_cell.angle_alpha   90.00
_cell.angle_beta   90.00
_cell.angle_gamma   90.00
#
_symmetry.space_group_name_H-M   'P 1'
#
loop_
_entity.id
_entity.type
_entity.pdbx_description
1 polymer ?
#
loop_
_entity_poly.entity_id
_entity_poly.type
_entity_poly.pdbx_seq_one_letter_code
_entity_poly.pdbx_strand_id
1 'polypeptide(L)'
;MKLFKLPFFALVVFMAGCATGGGEQVDTGTVAEAPAEVPADEVKPEVKVNELASLATGALLESAKSNVIEAEELAARACEKKTITKAEVTRQPSDDNNMWIEQWTVNRCGKLVWYNLRFVPKADGDPTIILTRVNRQAVIIEESRSLN
;
A
#
# COMPACT_ATOMS: atom_id res chain seq x y z
N MET A 1 47.47 -3.41 -4.64
CA MET A 1 46.48 -2.77 -5.54
C MET A 1 46.10 -3.77 -6.62
N LYS A 2 44.88 -4.33 -6.59
CA LYS A 2 44.38 -5.27 -7.61
C LYS A 2 43.15 -4.65 -8.26
N LEU A 3 43.32 -4.19 -9.49
CA LEU A 3 42.29 -3.68 -10.38
C LEU A 3 41.44 -4.87 -10.88
N PHE A 4 40.17 -4.93 -10.51
CA PHE A 4 39.22 -5.88 -11.10
C PHE A 4 38.36 -5.17 -12.13
N LYS A 5 38.61 -5.47 -13.41
CA LYS A 5 37.72 -5.21 -14.54
C LYS A 5 36.56 -6.21 -14.48
N LEU A 6 35.32 -5.73 -14.51
CA LEU A 6 34.17 -6.55 -14.92
C LEU A 6 33.24 -5.76 -15.86
N PRO A 7 32.51 -6.47 -16.75
CA PRO A 7 32.19 -6.00 -18.08
C PRO A 7 30.81 -5.35 -18.20
N PHE A 8 30.73 -4.48 -19.20
CA PHE A 8 29.52 -3.98 -19.83
C PHE A 8 28.56 -5.13 -20.16
N PHE A 9 27.41 -5.18 -19.51
CA PHE A 9 26.28 -5.99 -19.95
C PHE A 9 25.20 -5.11 -20.56
N ALA A 10 24.74 -5.58 -21.72
CA ALA A 10 24.01 -4.86 -22.72
C ALA A 10 22.57 -4.51 -22.31
N LEU A 11 22.18 -3.32 -22.75
CA LEU A 11 20.85 -2.74 -22.81
C LEU A 11 19.95 -3.61 -23.70
N VAL A 12 18.87 -4.18 -23.17
CA VAL A 12 17.79 -4.78 -23.98
C VAL A 12 16.57 -3.88 -23.90
N VAL A 13 16.30 -3.20 -25.02
CA VAL A 13 15.11 -2.39 -25.29
C VAL A 13 14.03 -3.31 -25.83
N PHE A 14 12.87 -3.41 -25.16
CA PHE A 14 11.67 -4.00 -25.74
C PHE A 14 10.74 -2.87 -26.21
N MET A 15 10.55 -2.82 -27.53
CA MET A 15 9.62 -1.98 -28.26
C MET A 15 8.20 -2.57 -28.27
N ALA A 16 7.23 -1.66 -28.23
CA ALA A 16 5.95 -1.62 -28.95
C ALA A 16 4.99 -2.83 -28.94
N GLY A 17 3.75 -2.53 -28.53
CA GLY A 17 2.56 -3.29 -28.89
C GLY A 17 1.30 -2.43 -28.75
N CYS A 18 0.90 -1.76 -29.84
CA CYS A 18 -0.42 -1.14 -29.99
C CYS A 18 -1.50 -2.23 -30.11
N ALA A 19 -2.65 -2.03 -29.46
CA ALA A 19 -3.89 -2.67 -29.87
C ALA A 19 -5.02 -1.64 -29.78
N THR A 20 -5.38 -1.10 -30.94
CA THR A 20 -6.56 -0.29 -31.20
C THR A 20 -7.69 -1.20 -31.67
N GLY A 21 -8.85 -1.12 -31.03
CA GLY A 21 -10.13 -1.66 -31.50
C GLY A 21 -11.20 -1.15 -30.54
N GLY A 22 -12.30 -0.51 -30.95
CA GLY A 22 -12.94 -0.45 -32.25
C GLY A 22 -14.38 -0.94 -32.08
N GLY A 23 -15.29 -0.01 -31.78
CA GLY A 23 -16.74 -0.03 -32.03
C GLY A 23 -17.60 -1.19 -31.52
N GLU A 24 -18.59 -0.87 -30.69
CA GLU A 24 -19.99 -1.14 -31.05
C GLU A 24 -20.92 -0.21 -30.25
N GLN A 25 -21.64 0.61 -31.00
CA GLN A 25 -22.68 1.52 -30.51
C GLN A 25 -24.01 0.79 -30.69
N VAL A 26 -24.69 0.46 -29.59
CA VAL A 26 -26.05 -0.09 -29.62
C VAL A 26 -27.00 0.89 -28.97
N ASP A 27 -28.06 1.13 -29.72
CA ASP A 27 -29.06 2.16 -29.56
C ASP A 27 -30.09 1.84 -28.46
N THR A 28 -30.63 2.94 -27.96
CA THR A 28 -31.86 3.20 -27.20
C THR A 28 -32.88 2.08 -26.98
N GLY A 29 -33.34 1.98 -25.72
CA GLY A 29 -34.60 1.29 -25.40
C GLY A 29 -34.99 1.31 -23.92
N THR A 30 -36.03 2.09 -23.62
CA THR A 30 -37.08 1.81 -22.62
C THR A 30 -36.99 2.50 -21.25
N VAL A 31 -37.98 3.38 -21.07
CA VAL A 31 -38.42 4.08 -19.88
C VAL A 31 -38.84 3.09 -18.80
N ALA A 32 -38.24 3.21 -17.61
CA ALA A 32 -38.79 2.65 -16.38
C ALA A 32 -38.57 3.66 -15.24
N GLU A 33 -39.69 4.29 -14.86
CA GLU A 33 -40.10 4.60 -13.49
C GLU A 33 -39.00 5.05 -12.51
N ALA A 34 -38.96 6.36 -12.27
CA ALA A 34 -38.09 6.98 -11.28
C ALA A 34 -38.35 6.41 -9.87
N PRO A 35 -37.40 5.67 -9.27
CA PRO A 35 -37.43 5.44 -7.85
C PRO A 35 -37.03 6.75 -7.16
N ALA A 36 -37.82 7.12 -6.14
CA ALA A 36 -37.61 8.28 -5.31
C ALA A 36 -36.12 8.50 -5.00
N GLU A 37 -35.64 9.73 -5.23
CA GLU A 37 -34.35 10.21 -4.76
C GLU A 37 -34.26 9.96 -3.25
N VAL A 38 -33.65 8.84 -2.88
CA VAL A 38 -33.14 8.64 -1.54
C VAL A 38 -32.03 9.67 -1.43
N PRO A 39 -32.12 10.66 -0.52
CA PRO A 39 -31.04 11.59 -0.31
C PRO A 39 -29.80 10.74 -0.04
N ALA A 40 -28.78 10.89 -0.88
CA ALA A 40 -27.46 10.38 -0.63
C ALA A 40 -26.96 11.10 0.61
N ASP A 41 -27.41 10.63 1.77
CA ASP A 41 -26.86 10.95 3.06
C ASP A 41 -25.42 10.47 2.94
N GLU A 42 -24.56 11.44 2.70
CA GLU A 42 -23.12 11.31 2.55
C GLU A 42 -22.64 10.78 3.90
N VAL A 43 -22.74 9.45 4.09
CA VAL A 43 -22.16 8.75 5.23
C VAL A 43 -20.66 8.88 5.04
N LYS A 44 -20.14 10.03 5.43
CA LYS A 44 -18.74 10.33 5.62
C LYS A 44 -18.31 9.32 6.69
N PRO A 45 -17.60 8.24 6.33
CA PRO A 45 -17.12 7.34 7.33
C PRO A 45 -16.01 8.11 8.04
N GLU A 46 -16.35 8.79 9.14
CA GLU A 46 -15.37 9.23 10.14
C GLU A 46 -14.83 7.95 10.81
N VAL A 47 -14.06 7.18 10.03
CA VAL A 47 -13.11 6.24 10.57
C VAL A 47 -12.20 7.11 11.42
N LYS A 48 -12.31 6.99 12.74
CA LYS A 48 -11.36 7.54 13.70
C LYS A 48 -10.03 6.85 13.49
N VAL A 49 -9.31 7.26 12.44
CA VAL A 49 -7.93 6.89 12.15
C VAL A 49 -7.11 7.62 13.20
N ASN A 50 -6.95 7.10 14.43
CA ASN A 50 -6.08 7.80 15.38
C ASN A 50 -5.40 6.99 16.48
N GLU A 51 -5.36 5.67 16.38
CA GLU A 51 -4.30 4.92 17.06
C GLU A 51 -3.75 3.88 16.10
N LEU A 52 -2.67 4.24 15.39
CA LEU A 52 -1.78 3.25 14.80
C LEU A 52 -1.26 2.41 15.96
N ALA A 53 -1.66 1.15 16.04
CA ALA A 53 -1.18 0.21 17.05
C ALA A 53 0.27 -0.18 16.73
N SER A 54 1.17 0.77 16.96
CA SER A 54 2.60 0.75 16.68
C SER A 54 3.37 0.85 18.00
N LEU A 55 4.41 0.04 18.14
CA LEU A 55 5.37 0.17 19.26
C LEU A 55 6.39 1.27 18.95
N ALA A 56 6.61 1.59 17.67
CA ALA A 56 7.39 2.77 17.31
C ALA A 56 6.66 4.03 17.78
N THR A 57 7.39 4.90 18.49
CA THR A 57 6.90 6.17 19.03
C THR A 57 7.89 7.30 18.73
N GLY A 58 7.44 8.55 18.86
CA GLY A 58 8.29 9.74 18.70
C GLY A 58 9.03 9.78 17.35
N ALA A 59 10.32 10.09 17.40
CA ALA A 59 11.17 10.21 16.21
C ALA A 59 11.24 8.91 15.38
N LEU A 60 11.19 7.75 16.05
CA LEU A 60 11.23 6.46 15.35
C LEU A 60 9.98 6.23 14.51
N LEU A 61 8.81 6.60 15.04
CA LEU A 61 7.55 6.51 14.31
C LEU A 61 7.56 7.40 13.07
N GLU A 62 8.04 8.65 13.21
CA GLU A 62 8.13 9.58 12.09
C GLU A 62 9.14 9.12 11.03
N SER A 63 10.27 8.55 11.44
CA SER A 63 11.24 7.92 10.53
C SER A 63 10.62 6.73 9.77
N ALA A 64 9.90 5.86 10.47
CA ALA A 64 9.22 4.72 9.86
C ALA A 64 8.18 5.16 8.81
N LYS A 65 7.36 6.18 9.15
CA LYS A 65 6.41 6.78 8.21
C LYS A 65 7.12 7.33 6.97
N SER A 66 8.19 8.11 7.16
CA SER A 66 8.92 8.69 6.04
C SER A 66 9.48 7.61 5.11
N ASN A 67 10.07 6.53 5.66
CA ASN A 67 10.62 5.44 4.86
C ASN A 67 9.53 4.72 4.04
N VAL A 68 8.34 4.54 4.60
CA VAL A 68 7.19 3.93 3.90
C VAL A 68 6.71 4.81 2.76
N ILE A 69 6.60 6.12 2.99
CA ILE A 69 6.16 7.07 1.95
C ILE A 69 7.20 7.16 0.81
N GLU A 70 8.49 7.25 1.14
CA GLU A 70 9.58 7.28 0.15
C GLU A 70 9.60 5.98 -0.69
N ALA A 71 9.45 4.81 -0.05
CA ALA A 71 9.35 3.54 -0.77
C ALA A 71 8.18 3.52 -1.76
N GLU A 72 7.04 4.14 -1.41
CA GLU A 72 5.89 4.25 -2.29
C GLU A 72 6.06 5.29 -3.40
N GLU A 73 6.83 6.36 -3.20
CA GLU A 73 7.22 7.29 -4.27
C GLU A 73 8.05 6.61 -5.35
N LEU A 74 8.99 5.76 -4.96
CA LEU A 74 9.77 4.97 -5.89
C LEU A 74 8.92 3.91 -6.63
N ALA A 75 7.98 3.28 -5.93
CA ALA A 75 7.17 2.19 -6.48
C ALA A 75 5.97 2.66 -7.32
N ALA A 76 5.43 3.84 -7.07
CA ALA A 76 4.22 4.33 -7.71
C ALA A 76 4.31 5.83 -8.03
N ARG A 77 4.91 6.12 -9.20
CA ARG A 77 5.13 7.48 -9.72
C ARG A 77 3.85 8.30 -9.97
N ALA A 78 2.68 7.65 -10.04
CA ALA A 78 1.43 8.29 -10.45
C ALA A 78 0.42 8.54 -9.32
N CYS A 79 0.76 8.25 -8.06
CA CYS A 79 -0.17 8.41 -6.94
C CYS A 79 0.31 9.48 -5.96
N GLU A 80 -0.38 10.62 -5.93
CA GLU A 80 -0.12 11.73 -5.00
C GLU A 80 -0.70 11.47 -3.60
N LYS A 81 -1.79 10.70 -3.52
CA LYS A 81 -2.49 10.42 -2.25
C LYS A 81 -2.05 9.07 -1.68
N LYS A 82 -1.19 9.14 -0.66
CA LYS A 82 -0.72 7.98 0.12
C LYS A 82 -0.98 8.24 1.59
N THR A 83 -1.66 7.31 2.25
CA THR A 83 -1.95 7.43 3.68
C THR A 83 -1.77 6.08 4.34
N ILE A 84 -1.05 6.03 5.46
CA ILE A 84 -0.98 4.84 6.30
C ILE A 84 -2.31 4.73 7.03
N THR A 85 -3.06 3.67 6.75
CA THR A 85 -4.42 3.48 7.28
C THR A 85 -4.46 2.53 8.47
N LYS A 86 -3.45 1.66 8.61
CA LYS A 86 -3.36 0.70 9.72
C LYS A 86 -1.90 0.40 10.03
N ALA A 87 -1.59 0.23 11.31
CA ALA A 87 -0.36 -0.39 11.81
C ALA A 87 -0.75 -1.42 12.86
N GLU A 88 -0.07 -2.56 12.86
CA GLU A 88 -0.32 -3.65 13.80
C GLU A 88 1.00 -4.36 14.13
N VAL A 89 1.23 -4.61 15.42
CA VAL A 89 2.39 -5.39 15.88
C VAL A 89 2.15 -6.87 15.58
N THR A 90 2.90 -7.43 14.65
CA THR A 90 2.79 -8.85 14.27
C THR A 90 3.73 -9.75 15.07
N ARG A 91 4.82 -9.19 15.59
CA ARG A 91 5.75 -9.87 16.48
C ARG A 91 6.23 -8.88 17.53
N GLN A 92 5.97 -9.18 18.80
CA GLN A 92 6.46 -8.40 19.93
C GLN A 92 7.98 -8.54 20.10
N PRO A 93 8.64 -7.55 20.73
CA PRO A 93 10.04 -7.68 21.11
C PRO A 93 10.22 -8.86 22.08
N SER A 94 11.25 -9.66 21.84
CA SER A 94 11.69 -10.70 22.78
C SER A 94 12.88 -10.21 23.60
N ASP A 95 12.99 -10.69 24.84
CA ASP A 95 14.01 -10.30 25.82
C ASP A 95 15.45 -10.38 25.26
N ASP A 96 15.73 -11.34 24.37
CA ASP A 96 17.08 -11.61 23.88
C ASP A 96 17.59 -10.64 22.80
N ASN A 97 16.70 -9.94 22.08
CA ASN A 97 17.10 -9.15 20.90
C ASN A 97 16.36 -7.84 20.70
N ASN A 98 15.34 -7.53 21.53
CA ASN A 98 14.51 -6.32 21.43
C ASN A 98 14.03 -5.99 20.00
N MET A 99 13.94 -7.00 19.13
CA MET A 99 13.56 -6.85 17.74
C MET A 99 12.08 -7.15 17.62
N TRP A 100 11.35 -6.29 16.93
CA TRP A 100 9.91 -6.49 16.69
C TRP A 100 9.56 -6.27 15.22
N ILE A 101 8.39 -6.76 14.83
CA ILE A 101 7.87 -6.64 13.47
C ILE A 101 6.46 -6.07 13.53
N GLU A 102 6.25 -5.02 12.76
CA GLU A 102 4.94 -4.41 12.54
C GLU A 102 4.50 -4.61 11.10
N GLN A 103 3.21 -4.76 10.91
CA GLN A 103 2.58 -4.75 9.59
C GLN A 103 1.80 -3.45 9.43
N TRP A 104 2.15 -2.71 8.39
CA TRP A 104 1.53 -1.44 8.06
C TRP A 104 0.77 -1.57 6.74
N THR A 105 -0.42 -0.97 6.69
CA THR A 105 -1.25 -0.89 5.49
C THR A 105 -1.25 0.54 4.99
N VAL A 106 -0.89 0.73 3.72
CA VAL A 106 -0.92 2.01 3.03
C VAL A 106 -2.07 1.97 2.03
N ASN A 107 -2.98 2.95 2.12
CA ASN A 107 -3.91 3.23 1.05
C ASN A 107 -3.22 4.12 0.01
N ARG A 108 -3.08 3.58 -1.19
CA ARG A 108 -2.48 4.23 -2.35
C ARG A 108 -3.53 4.34 -3.44
N CYS A 109 -4.13 5.53 -3.56
CA CYS A 109 -5.14 5.81 -4.58
C CYS A 109 -6.26 4.74 -4.60
N GLY A 110 -6.77 4.34 -3.43
CA GLY A 110 -7.81 3.33 -3.28
C GLY A 110 -7.30 1.89 -3.27
N LYS A 111 -6.01 1.65 -3.53
CA LYS A 111 -5.40 0.30 -3.45
C LYS A 111 -4.67 0.14 -2.13
N LEU A 112 -5.01 -0.89 -1.38
CA LEU A 112 -4.29 -1.24 -0.16
C LEU A 112 -2.98 -1.95 -0.51
N VAL A 113 -1.89 -1.51 0.12
CA VAL A 113 -0.57 -2.11 0.02
C VAL A 113 -0.06 -2.40 1.42
N TRP A 114 0.45 -3.61 1.63
CA TRP A 114 0.95 -4.05 2.93
C TRP A 114 2.47 -4.00 2.98
N TYR A 115 2.99 -3.57 4.11
CA TYR A 115 4.41 -3.53 4.44
C TYR A 115 4.66 -4.27 5.74
N ASN A 116 5.73 -5.05 5.78
CA ASN A 116 6.32 -5.50 7.03
C ASN A 116 7.50 -4.60 7.36
N LEU A 117 7.46 -3.98 8.53
CA LEU A 117 8.53 -3.17 9.09
C LEU A 117 9.19 -3.99 10.18
N ARG A 118 10.48 -4.28 10.00
CA ARG A 118 11.30 -4.95 11.00
C ARG A 118 12.21 -3.94 11.66
N PHE A 119 12.05 -3.75 12.96
CA PHE A 119 12.86 -2.85 13.77
C PHE A 119 13.97 -3.67 14.43
N VAL A 120 15.22 -3.38 14.05
CA VAL A 120 16.41 -4.08 14.54
C VAL A 120 17.20 -3.12 15.40
N PRO A 121 17.30 -3.34 16.72
CA PRO A 121 18.08 -2.46 17.59
C PRO A 121 19.56 -2.47 17.19
N LYS A 122 20.20 -1.31 17.34
CA LYS A 122 21.64 -1.14 17.17
C LYS A 122 22.29 -0.94 18.55
N ALA A 123 23.55 -1.33 18.67
CA ALA A 123 24.31 -1.11 19.90
C ALA A 123 24.48 0.39 20.23
N ASP A 124 24.58 1.23 19.19
CA ASP A 124 25.00 2.63 19.31
C ASP A 124 23.87 3.65 19.12
N GLY A 125 22.59 3.24 19.15
CA GLY A 125 21.47 4.18 19.06
C GLY A 125 20.26 3.66 18.31
N ASP A 126 19.71 4.50 17.44
CA ASP A 126 18.40 4.29 16.81
C ASP A 126 18.32 2.96 16.05
N PRO A 127 17.19 2.24 16.16
CA PRO A 127 17.04 0.96 15.49
C PRO A 127 17.06 1.13 13.98
N THR A 128 17.57 0.13 13.29
CA THR A 128 17.47 0.04 11.83
C THR A 128 16.07 -0.43 11.46
N ILE A 129 15.43 0.30 10.55
CA ILE A 129 14.12 -0.06 10.01
C ILE A 129 14.34 -0.76 8.68
N ILE A 130 13.94 -2.02 8.59
CA ILE A 130 13.96 -2.79 7.34
C ILE A 130 12.53 -2.89 6.84
N LEU A 131 12.27 -2.32 5.65
CA LEU A 131 10.98 -2.38 4.99
C LEU A 131 10.90 -3.55 4.00
N THR A 132 9.78 -4.26 3.99
CA THR A 132 9.50 -5.27 2.97
C THR A 132 8.05 -5.16 2.52
N ARG A 133 7.83 -4.92 1.22
CA ARG A 133 6.48 -4.90 0.64
C ARG A 133 5.93 -6.32 0.58
N VAL A 134 4.76 -6.53 1.15
CA VAL A 134 4.08 -7.83 1.18
C VAL A 134 3.08 -7.89 0.04
N ASN A 135 3.31 -8.80 -0.91
CA ASN A 135 2.40 -9.01 -2.03
C ASN A 135 1.31 -10.01 -1.62
N ARG A 136 0.33 -9.56 -0.81
CA ARG A 136 -0.90 -10.33 -0.62
C ARG A 136 -1.79 -10.09 -1.82
N GLN A 137 -2.08 -11.15 -2.57
CA GLN A 137 -3.23 -11.10 -3.49
C GLN A 137 -4.46 -10.90 -2.62
N ALA A 138 -5.04 -9.69 -2.66
CA ALA A 138 -6.30 -9.42 -1.99
C ALA A 138 -7.39 -10.17 -2.75
N VAL A 139 -7.81 -11.33 -2.24
CA VAL A 139 -9.05 -11.97 -2.70
C VAL A 139 -10.18 -11.20 -2.03
N ILE A 140 -10.74 -10.24 -2.75
CA ILE A 140 -11.99 -9.60 -2.36
C ILE A 140 -13.10 -10.57 -2.76
N ILE A 141 -13.64 -11.31 -1.79
CA ILE A 141 -14.89 -12.04 -1.98
C ILE A 141 -15.99 -11.02 -1.71
N GLU A 142 -16.48 -10.34 -2.75
CA GLU A 142 -17.75 -9.63 -2.67
C GLU A 142 -18.86 -10.68 -2.58
N GLU A 143 -19.37 -10.91 -1.36
CA GLU A 143 -20.55 -11.74 -1.14
C GLU A 143 -21.79 -10.91 -1.54
N SER A 144 -22.13 -10.94 -2.83
CA SER A 144 -23.38 -10.38 -3.35
C SER A 144 -24.54 -11.23 -2.85
N ARG A 145 -25.15 -10.86 -1.72
CA ARG A 145 -26.44 -11.42 -1.31
C ARG A 145 -27.55 -10.73 -2.11
N SER A 146 -28.18 -11.50 -2.99
CA SER A 146 -29.45 -11.12 -3.63
C SER A 146 -30.49 -10.87 -2.55
N LEU A 147 -31.08 -9.68 -2.56
CA LEU A 147 -32.26 -9.35 -1.77
C LEU A 147 -33.44 -10.17 -2.29
N ASN A 148 -34.14 -10.86 -1.39
CA ASN A 148 -35.51 -11.34 -1.60
C ASN A 148 -36.46 -10.44 -0.82
#